data_AF-A0A7F5RCZ4-F1
#
_entry.id   AF-A0A7F5RCZ4-F1
#
_cell.length_a   1.000
_cell.length_b   1.000
_cell.length_c   1.000
_cell.angle_alpha   90.00
_cell.angle_beta   90.00
_cell.angle_gamma   90.00
#
_symmetry.space_group_name_H-M   'P 1'
#
loop_
_entity.id
_entity.type
_entity.pdbx_description
1 polymer ?
#
loop_
_entity_poly.entity_id
_entity_poly.type
_entity_poly.pdbx_seq_one_letter_code
_entity_poly.pdbx_strand_id
1 'polypeptide(L)'
;MFPLPRVLYAMASDGLLFFSLSKVHPKTQTPLLATIISGIFAGLMSMIFNLDQLVDMMSIGTLLAYTIVSVCVLVLRYEQITDYSHLKKDLEMKKQDVVLFDVFKQVFNLNNNKYPNEFSANIIKWSIVAFSKLFFKVP
;
A
#
# COMPACT_ATOMS: atom_id res chain seq x y z
N MET A 1 11.41 13.68 -8.08
CA MET A 1 12.22 12.68 -8.83
C MET A 1 13.20 11.88 -7.98
N PHE A 2 13.50 12.26 -6.73
CA PHE A 2 14.50 11.55 -5.90
C PHE A 2 14.19 10.09 -5.48
N PRO A 3 12.93 9.67 -5.26
CA PRO A 3 12.66 8.27 -4.89
C PRO A 3 12.69 7.31 -6.09
N LEU A 4 12.43 7.79 -7.31
CA LEU A 4 12.35 6.97 -8.53
C LEU A 4 13.66 6.18 -8.81
N PRO A 5 14.84 6.81 -8.81
CA PRO A 5 16.09 6.08 -9.00
C PRO A 5 16.38 5.04 -7.92
N ARG A 6 15.92 5.27 -6.68
CA ARG A 6 16.11 4.32 -5.57
C ARG A 6 15.18 3.11 -5.70
N VAL A 7 13.92 3.33 -6.09
CA VAL A 7 12.97 2.24 -6.37
C VAL A 7 13.43 1.41 -7.56
N LEU A 8 13.87 2.05 -8.65
CA LEU A 8 14.43 1.35 -9.82
C LEU A 8 15.68 0.54 -9.47
N TYR A 9 16.54 1.08 -8.60
CA TYR A 9 17.71 0.38 -8.10
C TYR A 9 17.32 -0.87 -7.29
N ALA A 10 16.37 -0.74 -6.34
CA ALA A 10 15.89 -1.87 -5.55
C ALA A 10 15.24 -2.96 -6.44
N MET A 11 14.40 -2.56 -7.41
CA MET A 11 13.81 -3.50 -8.37
C MET A 11 14.85 -4.18 -9.27
N ALA A 12 15.93 -3.47 -9.65
CA ALA A 12 17.02 -4.05 -10.41
C ALA A 12 17.92 -4.98 -9.56
N SER A 13 18.11 -4.68 -8.26
CA SER A 13 18.83 -5.56 -7.34
C SER A 13 18.07 -6.83 -7.01
N ASP A 14 16.74 -6.77 -7.01
CA ASP A 14 15.86 -7.94 -6.86
C ASP A 14 15.82 -8.80 -8.15
N GLY A 15 16.50 -8.38 -9.22
CA GLY A 15 16.55 -9.08 -10.51
C GLY A 15 15.29 -8.94 -11.36
N LEU A 16 14.33 -8.10 -10.95
CA LEU A 16 13.06 -7.86 -11.66
C LEU A 16 13.22 -6.92 -12.87
N LEU A 17 14.29 -6.12 -12.90
CA LEU A 17 14.67 -5.22 -14.01
C LEU A 17 16.06 -5.55 -14.56
N PHE A 18 16.44 -4.96 -15.71
CA PHE A 18 17.75 -5.15 -16.34
C PHE A 18 18.91 -4.87 -15.37
N PHE A 19 19.80 -5.85 -15.16
CA PHE A 19 20.94 -5.80 -14.22
C PHE A 19 21.84 -4.57 -14.42
N SER A 20 21.91 -4.03 -15.65
CA SER A 20 22.68 -2.82 -15.97
C SER A 20 22.22 -1.56 -15.22
N LEU A 21 20.97 -1.50 -14.74
CA LEU A 21 20.46 -0.39 -13.91
C LEU A 21 20.86 -0.51 -12.43
N SER A 22 21.29 -1.70 -11.98
CA SER A 22 21.83 -1.93 -10.63
C SER A 22 23.29 -1.48 -10.49
N LYS A 23 23.94 -1.03 -11.57
CA LYS A 23 25.33 -0.59 -11.54
C LYS A 23 25.44 0.81 -10.91
N VAL A 24 25.73 0.84 -9.62
CA VAL A 24 25.95 2.06 -8.85
C VAL A 24 27.38 2.58 -9.06
N HIS A 25 27.53 3.91 -9.17
CA HIS A 25 28.85 4.52 -9.28
C HIS A 25 29.57 4.46 -7.92
N PRO A 26 30.81 3.92 -7.84
CA PRO A 26 31.46 3.55 -6.59
C PRO A 26 31.76 4.75 -5.66
N LYS A 27 31.83 5.97 -6.22
CA LYS A 27 32.18 7.18 -5.46
C LYS A 27 30.99 7.95 -4.87
N THR A 28 29.81 7.86 -5.50
CA THR A 28 28.63 8.65 -5.10
C THR A 28 27.52 7.80 -4.51
N GLN A 29 27.62 6.46 -4.57
CA GLN A 29 26.60 5.52 -4.06
C GLN A 29 25.20 5.82 -4.61
N THR A 30 25.11 6.52 -5.74
CA THR A 30 23.87 6.91 -6.40
C THR A 30 23.74 6.20 -7.73
N PRO A 31 22.53 5.71 -8.09
CA PRO A 31 22.25 5.16 -9.40
C PRO A 31 22.15 6.30 -10.44
N LEU A 32 23.30 6.85 -10.82
CA LEU A 32 23.39 7.98 -11.76
C LEU A 32 22.83 7.59 -13.13
N LEU A 33 23.11 6.37 -13.60
CA LEU A 33 22.62 5.85 -14.87
C LEU A 33 21.09 5.76 -14.89
N ALA A 34 20.45 5.27 -13.81
CA ALA A 34 18.99 5.24 -13.69
C ALA A 34 18.38 6.66 -13.68
N THR A 35 19.06 7.62 -13.04
CA THR A 35 18.61 9.02 -12.98
C THR A 35 18.66 9.69 -14.35
N ILE A 36 19.75 9.51 -15.11
CA ILE A 36 19.89 10.07 -16.46
C ILE A 36 18.86 9.45 -17.41
N ILE A 37 18.69 8.12 -17.39
CA ILE A 37 17.71 7.43 -18.24
C ILE A 37 16.29 7.91 -17.91
N SER A 38 15.92 7.98 -16.64
CA SER A 38 14.61 8.48 -16.22
C SER A 38 14.39 9.95 -16.61
N GLY A 39 15.43 10.79 -16.51
CA GLY A 39 15.37 12.19 -16.90
C GLY A 39 15.20 12.39 -18.41
N ILE A 40 15.97 11.65 -19.22
CA ILE A 40 15.82 11.66 -20.68
C ILE A 40 14.43 11.15 -21.08
N PHE A 41 13.97 10.06 -20.49
CA PHE A 41 12.64 9.52 -20.77
C PHE A 41 11.54 10.52 -20.41
N ALA A 42 11.60 11.16 -19.24
CA ALA A 42 10.66 12.20 -18.85
C ALA A 42 10.70 13.42 -19.78
N GLY A 43 11.90 13.85 -20.19
CA GLY A 43 12.08 14.94 -21.14
C GLY A 43 11.50 14.63 -22.53
N LEU A 44 11.70 13.41 -23.04
CA LEU A 44 11.11 12.95 -24.29
C LEU A 44 9.59 12.92 -24.21
N MET A 45 9.03 12.38 -23.12
CA MET A 45 7.58 12.35 -22.92
C MET A 45 7.00 13.78 -22.83
N SER A 46 7.68 14.70 -22.13
CA SER A 46 7.26 16.10 -22.06
C SER A 46 7.35 16.84 -23.39
N MET A 47 8.19 16.40 -24.33
CA MET A 47 8.33 17.03 -25.64
C MET A 47 7.25 16.56 -26.63
N ILE A 48 6.74 15.33 -26.47
CA ILE A 48 5.77 14.71 -27.38
C ILE A 48 4.32 14.94 -26.91
N PHE A 49 4.09 15.00 -25.60
CA PHE A 49 2.74 15.10 -25.01
C PHE A 49 2.45 16.50 -24.46
N ASN A 50 1.20 16.95 -24.63
CA ASN A 50 0.70 18.14 -23.94
C ASN A 50 0.45 17.85 -22.45
N LEU A 51 0.50 18.90 -21.63
CA LEU A 51 0.32 18.78 -20.18
C LEU A 51 -1.00 18.10 -19.81
N ASP A 52 -2.10 18.42 -20.48
CA ASP A 52 -3.41 17.82 -20.21
C ASP A 52 -3.41 16.30 -20.46
N GLN A 53 -2.85 15.88 -21.59
CA GLN A 53 -2.72 14.46 -21.95
C GLN A 53 -1.78 13.71 -20.99
N LEU A 54 -0.72 14.38 -20.52
CA LEU A 54 0.22 13.81 -19.56
C LEU A 54 -0.44 13.56 -18.20
N VAL A 55 -1.31 14.49 -17.76
CA VAL A 55 -2.08 14.37 -16.51
C VAL A 55 -3.14 13.28 -16.62
N ASP A 56 -3.82 13.16 -17.75
CA ASP A 56 -4.79 12.08 -17.98
C ASP A 56 -4.11 10.71 -17.95
N MET A 57 -2.95 10.57 -18.59
CA MET A 57 -2.14 9.35 -18.55
C MET A 57 -1.66 9.01 -17.13
N MET A 58 -1.24 10.03 -16.36
CA MET A 58 -0.83 9.84 -14.95
C MET A 58 -2.00 9.34 -14.10
N SER A 59 -3.19 9.92 -14.26
CA SER A 59 -4.39 9.55 -13.51
C SER A 59 -4.79 8.10 -13.81
N ILE A 60 -4.81 7.71 -15.08
CA ILE A 60 -5.06 6.32 -15.49
C ILE A 60 -3.97 5.40 -14.93
N GLY A 61 -2.69 5.80 -15.01
CA GLY A 61 -1.56 5.00 -14.52
C GLY A 61 -1.59 4.76 -13.01
N THR A 62 -1.95 5.77 -12.20
CA THR A 62 -2.07 5.63 -10.75
C THR A 62 -3.23 4.72 -10.35
N LEU A 63 -4.38 4.83 -11.03
CA LEU A 63 -5.51 3.92 -10.83
C LEU A 63 -5.14 2.47 -11.15
N LEU A 64 -4.43 2.23 -12.26
CA LEU A 64 -3.93 0.90 -12.61
C LEU A 64 -2.91 0.37 -11.60
N ALA A 65 -1.96 1.20 -11.16
CA ALA A 65 -0.99 0.79 -10.16
C ALA A 65 -1.67 0.42 -8.82
N TYR A 66 -2.65 1.19 -8.36
CA TYR A 66 -3.37 0.92 -7.12
C TYR A 66 -4.23 -0.34 -7.19
N THR A 67 -4.88 -0.59 -8.33
CA THR A 67 -5.63 -1.84 -8.53
C THR A 67 -4.70 -3.05 -8.51
N ILE A 68 -3.55 -3.01 -9.20
CA ILE A 68 -2.55 -4.09 -9.17
C ILE A 68 -2.04 -4.31 -7.75
N VAL A 69 -1.63 -3.26 -7.03
CA VAL A 69 -1.16 -3.38 -5.65
C VAL A 69 -2.22 -4.00 -4.74
N SER A 70 -3.48 -3.58 -4.88
CA SER A 70 -4.59 -4.13 -4.10
C SER A 70 -4.82 -5.62 -4.39
N VAL A 71 -4.76 -6.01 -5.67
CA VAL A 71 -4.86 -7.42 -6.08
C VAL A 71 -3.67 -8.22 -5.58
N CYS A 72 -2.44 -7.71 -5.68
CA CYS A 72 -1.24 -8.36 -5.16
C CYS A 72 -1.34 -8.62 -3.65
N VAL A 73 -1.81 -7.65 -2.86
CA VAL A 73 -2.03 -7.85 -1.41
C VAL A 73 -3.10 -8.91 -1.15
N LEU A 74 -4.17 -8.93 -1.95
CA LEU A 74 -5.21 -9.95 -1.84
C LEU A 74 -4.67 -11.35 -2.15
N VAL A 75 -3.91 -11.50 -3.24
CA VAL A 75 -3.25 -12.77 -3.62
C VAL A 75 -2.28 -13.22 -2.54
N LEU A 76 -1.38 -12.35 -2.08
CA LEU A 76 -0.44 -12.65 -1.00
C LEU A 76 -1.16 -13.08 0.28
N ARG A 77 -2.30 -12.45 0.61
CA ARG A 77 -3.11 -12.85 1.77
C ARG A 77 -3.65 -14.27 1.62
N TYR A 78 -4.10 -14.68 0.44
CA TYR A 78 -4.60 -16.03 0.21
C TYR A 78 -3.48 -17.08 0.16
N GLU A 79 -2.33 -16.74 -0.41
CA GLU A 79 -1.15 -17.61 -0.45
C GLU A 79 -0.58 -17.85 0.96
N GLN A 80 -0.42 -16.79 1.74
CA GLN A 80 0.08 -16.89 3.11
C GLN A 80 -0.86 -17.66 4.06
N ILE A 81 -2.18 -17.64 3.86
CA ILE A 81 -3.12 -18.46 4.67
C ILE A 81 -2.84 -19.96 4.51
N THR A 82 -2.39 -20.38 3.33
CA THR A 82 -2.02 -21.77 3.06
C THR A 82 -0.77 -22.16 3.86
N ASP A 83 0.22 -21.26 3.94
CA ASP A 83 1.49 -21.46 4.65
C ASP A 83 1.36 -21.33 6.20
N TYR A 84 0.63 -20.32 6.69
CA TYR A 84 0.40 -20.08 8.13
C TYR A 84 -0.40 -21.16 8.84
N SER A 85 -1.14 -22.01 8.11
CA SER A 85 -1.87 -23.14 8.69
C SER A 85 -0.94 -24.13 9.42
N HIS A 86 0.32 -24.24 8.98
CA HIS A 86 1.35 -25.08 9.60
C HIS A 86 2.00 -24.40 10.81
N LEU A 87 2.27 -23.09 10.75
CA LEU A 87 2.87 -22.29 11.85
C LEU A 87 1.88 -21.97 13.00
N LYS A 88 0.57 -21.90 12.72
CA LYS A 88 -0.47 -21.55 13.71
C LYS A 88 -0.64 -22.62 14.79
N LYS A 89 -0.35 -23.90 14.50
CA LYS A 89 -0.41 -24.99 15.50
C LYS A 89 0.56 -24.78 16.67
N ASP A 90 1.72 -24.20 16.42
CA ASP A 90 2.76 -24.02 17.45
C ASP A 90 2.54 -22.78 18.33
N LEU A 91 1.76 -21.81 17.84
CA LEU A 91 1.55 -20.51 18.50
C LEU A 91 0.36 -20.49 19.48
N GLU A 92 -0.61 -21.39 19.35
CA GLU A 92 -1.79 -21.44 20.23
C GLU A 92 -1.46 -21.81 21.69
N MET A 93 -0.27 -22.35 21.98
CA MET A 93 0.23 -22.61 23.33
C MET A 93 0.56 -21.35 24.16
N LYS A 94 0.63 -20.14 23.58
CA LYS A 94 1.21 -18.94 24.23
C LYS A 94 0.25 -17.74 24.46
N LYS A 95 -1.03 -17.82 24.09
CA LYS A 95 -1.91 -16.63 23.91
C LYS A 95 -2.64 -16.07 25.16
N GLN A 96 -2.69 -16.76 26.30
CA GLN A 96 -3.60 -16.43 27.40
C GLN A 96 -3.33 -15.08 28.13
N ASP A 97 -2.10 -14.54 28.11
CA ASP A 97 -1.71 -13.38 28.95
C ASP A 97 -1.96 -11.98 28.32
N VAL A 98 -2.44 -11.89 27.08
CA VAL A 98 -2.37 -10.64 26.26
C VAL A 98 -3.69 -9.84 26.18
N VAL A 99 -4.71 -10.24 26.96
CA VAL A 99 -6.13 -9.83 26.80
C VAL A 99 -6.38 -8.31 26.92
N LEU A 100 -5.63 -7.57 27.74
CA LEU A 100 -5.83 -6.11 27.91
C LEU A 100 -5.45 -5.31 26.66
N PHE A 101 -4.38 -5.71 25.95
CA PHE A 101 -3.91 -5.04 24.74
C PHE A 101 -4.81 -5.36 23.53
N ASP A 102 -5.49 -6.51 23.57
CA ASP A 102 -6.45 -6.92 22.54
C ASP A 102 -7.70 -6.02 22.50
N VAL A 103 -8.16 -5.52 23.66
CA VAL A 103 -9.29 -4.56 23.72
C VAL A 103 -8.94 -3.24 23.04
N PHE A 104 -7.72 -2.73 23.24
CA PHE A 104 -7.23 -1.52 22.59
C PHE A 104 -7.05 -1.70 21.07
N LYS A 105 -6.53 -2.85 20.65
CA LYS A 105 -6.46 -3.24 19.23
C LYS A 105 -7.83 -3.43 18.59
N GLN A 106 -8.84 -3.89 19.34
CA GLN A 106 -10.20 -4.07 18.85
C GLN A 106 -10.88 -2.74 18.54
N VAL A 107 -10.64 -1.70 19.36
CA VAL A 107 -11.14 -0.34 19.12
C VAL A 107 -10.55 0.27 17.84
N PHE A 108 -9.27 0.05 17.57
CA PHE A 108 -8.61 0.46 16.32
C PHE A 108 -8.77 -0.56 15.18
N ASN A 109 -9.57 -1.60 15.35
CA ASN A 109 -9.77 -2.70 14.40
C ASN A 109 -8.46 -3.35 13.87
N LEU A 110 -7.40 -3.38 14.67
CA LEU A 110 -6.12 -4.01 14.31
C LEU A 110 -6.17 -5.55 14.29
N ASN A 111 -7.19 -6.16 14.90
CA ASN A 111 -7.37 -7.63 14.90
C ASN A 111 -8.26 -8.15 13.76
N ASN A 112 -8.70 -7.29 12.82
CA ASN A 112 -9.44 -7.64 11.60
C ASN A 112 -10.54 -8.68 11.84
N ASN A 113 -11.39 -8.40 12.85
CA ASN A 113 -12.52 -9.25 13.17
C ASN A 113 -13.57 -9.08 12.08
N LYS A 114 -13.89 -10.17 11.37
CA LYS A 114 -14.67 -10.13 10.12
C LYS A 114 -16.19 -10.04 10.32
N TYR A 115 -16.66 -10.18 11.56
CA TYR A 115 -18.09 -10.11 11.90
C TYR A 115 -18.38 -8.88 12.76
N PRO A 116 -19.48 -8.16 12.50
CA PRO A 116 -19.86 -7.00 13.29
C PRO A 116 -20.22 -7.44 14.71
N ASN A 117 -19.44 -6.99 15.68
CA ASN A 117 -19.77 -7.14 17.10
C ASN A 117 -20.89 -6.15 17.48
N GLU A 118 -21.78 -6.54 18.38
CA GLU A 118 -22.88 -5.70 18.89
C GLU A 118 -22.41 -4.29 19.33
N PHE A 119 -21.19 -4.21 19.86
CA PHE A 119 -20.54 -2.96 20.24
C PHE A 119 -20.28 -2.04 19.03
N SER A 120 -19.69 -2.57 17.94
CA SER A 120 -19.46 -1.83 16.70
C SER A 120 -20.76 -1.40 16.02
N ALA A 121 -21.78 -2.26 16.06
CA ALA A 121 -23.11 -1.96 15.51
C ALA A 121 -23.78 -0.79 16.26
N ASN A 122 -23.73 -0.80 17.59
CA ASN A 122 -24.27 0.31 18.39
C ASN A 122 -23.52 1.62 18.16
N ILE A 123 -22.19 1.60 18.02
CA ILE A 123 -21.39 2.80 17.71
C ILE A 123 -21.79 3.40 16.35
N ILE A 124 -21.93 2.58 15.31
CA ILE A 124 -22.32 3.03 13.98
C ILE A 124 -23.74 3.61 14.02
N LYS A 125 -24.67 2.95 14.73
CA LYS A 125 -26.05 3.41 14.88
C LYS A 125 -26.14 4.79 15.55
N TRP A 126 -25.36 5.01 16.61
CA TRP A 126 -25.26 6.31 17.27
C TRP A 126 -24.57 7.37 16.40
N SER A 127 -23.55 6.99 15.64
CA SER A 127 -22.83 7.89 14.72
C SER A 127 -23.73 8.40 13.58
N ILE A 128 -24.53 7.52 12.97
CA ILE A 128 -25.48 7.88 11.91
C ILE A 128 -26.58 8.81 12.44
N VAL A 129 -27.13 8.53 13.63
CA VAL A 129 -28.16 9.37 14.26
C VAL A 129 -27.61 10.75 14.63
N ALA A 130 -26.39 10.81 15.16
CA ALA A 130 -25.71 12.06 15.47
C ALA A 130 -25.46 12.90 14.21
N PHE A 131 -24.95 12.28 13.13
CA PHE A 131 -24.71 12.95 11.86
C PHE A 131 -26.01 13.43 11.21
N SER A 132 -27.06 12.61 11.21
CA SER A 132 -28.38 12.98 10.68
C SER A 132 -28.97 14.18 11.43
N LYS A 133 -28.90 14.17 12.77
CA LYS A 133 -29.35 15.32 13.58
C LYS A 133 -28.49 16.57 13.38
N LEU A 134 -27.19 16.43 13.10
CA LEU A 134 -26.30 17.56 12.84
C LEU A 134 -26.56 18.19 11.46
N PHE A 135 -26.79 17.35 10.44
CA PHE A 135 -26.90 17.79 9.05
C PHE A 135 -28.32 18.26 8.67
N PHE A 136 -29.38 17.66 9.22
CA PHE A 136 -30.76 18.11 8.99
C PHE A 136 -31.22 19.20 9.95
N LYS A 137 -30.37 19.61 10.90
CA LYS A 137 -30.58 20.79 11.74
C LYS A 137 -29.85 22.00 11.12
N VAL A 138 -30.19 22.30 9.88
CA VAL A 138 -29.88 23.59 9.26
C VAL A 138 -31.23 24.27 9.03
N PRO A 139 -31.48 25.45 9.62
CA PRO A 139 -32.73 26.19 9.47
C PRO A 139 -32.94 26.72 8.04
#